data_AF-A0A176VEG3-F1
#
_entry.id   AF-A0A176VEG3-F1
#
_cell.length_a   1.000
_cell.length_b   1.000
_cell.length_c   1.000
_cell.angle_alpha   90.00
_cell.angle_beta   90.00
_cell.angle_gamma   90.00
#
_symmetry.space_group_name_H-M   'P 1'
#
loop_
_entity.id
_entity.type
_entity.pdbx_description
1 polymer ?
#
loop_
_entity_poly.entity_id
_entity_poly.type
_entity_poly.pdbx_seq_one_letter_code
_entity_poly.pdbx_strand_id
1 'polypeptide(L)'
;MPRQTDKQTGANDVANAFGTSVGSKTITLRQAFIIASLFEFAGALLLGRVSTNTIASVIADINSFTCDPEVYAYAMVCALGVGTIWLLIPSYLGLNVLS
;
A
#
# COMPACT_ATOMS: atom_id res chain seq x y z
N MET A 1 7.10 -4.52 30.96
CA MET A 1 6.59 -3.38 30.17
C MET A 1 5.90 -3.95 28.94
N PRO A 2 4.55 -3.92 28.81
CA PRO A 2 3.91 -4.50 27.65
C PRO A 2 4.02 -3.52 26.47
N ARG A 3 4.65 -3.97 25.39
CA ARG A 3 4.79 -3.27 24.12
C ARG A 3 3.40 -3.28 23.47
N GLN A 4 2.69 -2.15 23.51
CA GLN A 4 1.42 -1.99 22.82
C GLN A 4 1.67 -2.17 21.33
N THR A 5 0.86 -3.04 20.75
CA THR A 5 0.93 -3.53 19.38
C THR A 5 0.57 -2.42 18.40
N ASP A 6 1.54 -2.01 17.58
CA ASP A 6 1.42 -1.02 16.50
C ASP A 6 0.59 -1.54 15.29
N LYS A 7 -0.49 -2.31 15.53
CA LYS A 7 -1.46 -2.73 14.50
C LYS A 7 -2.44 -1.64 14.11
N GLN A 8 -2.20 -0.42 14.57
CA GLN A 8 -3.18 0.65 14.50
C GLN A 8 -2.85 1.70 13.47
N THR A 9 -1.61 1.85 12.96
CA THR A 9 -1.24 3.01 12.13
C THR A 9 -2.24 3.26 10.99
N GLY A 10 -2.55 2.27 10.15
CA GLY A 10 -3.50 2.48 9.05
C GLY A 10 -4.95 2.71 9.48
N ALA A 11 -5.49 1.92 10.42
CA ALA A 11 -6.88 2.08 10.87
C ALA A 11 -7.08 3.34 11.74
N ASN A 12 -6.05 3.74 12.47
CA ASN A 12 -6.02 4.90 13.34
C ASN A 12 -5.82 6.18 12.51
N ASP A 13 -5.00 6.14 11.45
CA ASP A 13 -4.87 7.24 10.50
C ASP A 13 -6.19 7.50 9.76
N VAL A 14 -6.88 6.44 9.31
CA VAL A 14 -8.22 6.56 8.69
C VAL A 14 -9.26 7.05 9.70
N ALA A 15 -9.22 6.57 10.95
CA ALA A 15 -10.09 7.05 12.02
C ALA A 15 -9.81 8.52 12.40
N ASN A 16 -8.56 8.97 12.30
CA ASN A 16 -8.17 10.35 12.60
C ASN A 16 -8.55 11.31 11.46
N ALA A 17 -8.40 10.88 10.20
CA ALA A 17 -8.77 11.66 9.02
C ALA A 17 -10.29 11.76 8.79
N PHE A 18 -11.04 10.68 9.05
CA PHE A 18 -12.49 10.62 8.81
C PHE A 18 -13.36 10.60 10.08
N GLY A 19 -12.77 10.52 11.28
CA GLY A 19 -13.51 10.36 12.54
C GLY A 19 -14.43 11.53 12.89
N THR A 20 -14.03 12.76 12.58
CA THR A 20 -14.86 13.96 12.81
C THR A 20 -16.01 14.07 11.81
N SER A 21 -15.80 13.65 10.56
CA SER A 21 -16.80 13.72 9.48
C SER A 21 -17.84 12.61 9.56
N VAL A 22 -17.43 11.40 10.00
CA VAL A 22 -18.34 10.27 10.24
C VAL A 22 -19.01 10.37 11.62
N GLY A 23 -18.31 10.88 12.64
CA GLY A 23 -18.83 11.09 13.99
C GLY A 23 -19.87 12.23 14.12
N SER A 24 -19.77 13.26 13.26
CA SER A 24 -20.78 14.34 13.16
C SER A 24 -22.00 13.97 12.31
N LYS A 25 -22.08 12.74 11.77
CA LYS A 25 -23.09 12.30 10.78
C LYS A 25 -23.11 13.12 9.47
N THR A 26 -22.09 13.95 9.22
CA THR A 26 -21.99 14.73 7.99
C THR A 26 -21.82 13.81 6.77
N ILE A 27 -21.11 12.68 6.94
CA ILE A 27 -20.89 11.65 5.92
C ILE A 27 -21.13 10.26 6.51
N THR A 28 -21.81 9.37 5.78
CA THR A 28 -22.01 7.97 6.21
C THR A 28 -20.77 7.10 5.98
N LEU A 29 -20.59 6.03 6.75
CA LEU A 29 -19.42 5.12 6.62
C LEU A 29 -19.23 4.59 5.19
N ARG A 30 -20.33 4.31 4.48
CA ARG A 30 -20.31 3.85 3.08
C ARG A 30 -19.80 4.94 2.13
N GLN A 31 -20.21 6.18 2.33
CA GLN A 31 -19.74 7.31 1.52
C GLN A 31 -18.25 7.61 1.79
N ALA A 32 -17.82 7.53 3.04
CA ALA A 32 -16.41 7.71 3.40
C ALA A 32 -15.52 6.67 2.71
N PHE A 33 -15.95 5.40 2.65
CA PHE A 33 -15.22 4.34 1.94
C PHE A 33 -15.08 4.63 0.44
N ILE A 34 -16.16 5.06 -0.22
CA ILE A 34 -16.14 5.37 -1.66
C ILE A 34 -15.19 6.54 -1.94
N ILE A 35 -15.30 7.63 -1.16
CA ILE A 35 -14.45 8.81 -1.32
C ILE A 35 -12.98 8.46 -1.05
N ALA A 36 -12.70 7.73 0.04
CA ALA A 36 -11.36 7.27 0.38
C ALA A 36 -10.77 6.42 -0.75
N SER A 37 -11.51 5.44 -1.27
CA SER A 37 -11.03 4.60 -2.38
C SER A 37 -10.72 5.41 -3.65
N LEU A 38 -11.52 6.43 -3.96
CA LEU A 38 -11.33 7.28 -5.14
C LEU A 38 -10.09 8.16 -4.98
N PHE A 39 -9.89 8.76 -3.81
CA PHE A 39 -8.73 9.59 -3.51
C PHE A 39 -7.43 8.79 -3.38
N GLU A 40 -7.48 7.61 -2.75
CA GLU A 40 -6.34 6.68 -2.68
C GLU A 40 -5.93 6.22 -4.08
N PHE A 41 -6.91 5.83 -4.92
CA PHE A 41 -6.64 5.45 -6.29
C PHE A 41 -6.11 6.61 -7.13
N ALA A 42 -6.71 7.80 -7.02
CA ALA A 42 -6.24 8.99 -7.71
C ALA A 42 -4.83 9.40 -7.27
N GLY A 43 -4.53 9.33 -5.97
CA GLY A 43 -3.20 9.58 -5.41
C GLY A 43 -2.18 8.57 -5.94
N ALA A 44 -2.52 7.29 -5.99
CA ALA A 44 -1.68 6.24 -6.55
C ALA A 44 -1.43 6.45 -8.05
N LEU A 45 -2.41 6.89 -8.84
CA LEU A 45 -2.20 7.18 -10.26
C LEU A 45 -1.30 8.40 -10.49
N LEU A 46 -1.48 9.47 -9.70
CA LEU A 46 -0.73 10.72 -9.86
C LEU A 46 0.70 10.62 -9.32
N LEU A 47 0.90 9.91 -8.20
CA LEU A 47 2.18 9.85 -7.49
C LEU A 47 2.88 8.49 -7.61
N GLY A 48 2.20 7.44 -8.06
CA GLY A 48 2.72 6.07 -8.09
C GLY A 48 3.88 5.87 -9.05
N ARG A 49 3.96 6.65 -10.13
CA ARG A 49 5.10 6.57 -11.07
C ARG A 49 6.40 7.05 -10.43
N VAL A 50 6.33 8.06 -9.56
CA VAL A 50 7.50 8.60 -8.86
C VAL A 50 7.96 7.62 -7.80
N SER A 51 7.05 7.12 -6.95
CA SER A 51 7.41 6.18 -5.89
C SER A 51 7.92 4.84 -6.42
N THR A 52 7.29 4.31 -7.49
CA THR A 52 7.71 3.05 -8.11
C THR A 52 9.10 3.18 -8.72
N ASN A 53 9.41 4.28 -9.42
CA ASN A 53 10.74 4.52 -9.97
C ASN A 53 11.79 4.71 -8.87
N THR A 54 11.46 5.40 -7.78
CA THR A 54 12.37 5.57 -6.64
C THR A 54 12.68 4.23 -5.96
N ILE A 55 11.67 3.40 -5.70
CA ILE A 55 11.86 2.07 -5.08
C ILE A 55 12.63 1.14 -6.03
N ALA A 56 12.26 1.11 -7.31
CA ALA A 56 12.94 0.29 -8.30
C ALA A 56 14.42 0.64 -8.43
N SER A 57 14.77 1.93 -8.42
CA SER A 57 16.15 2.40 -8.51
C SER A 57 17.01 2.03 -7.30
N VAL A 58 16.40 1.80 -6.12
CA VAL A 58 17.10 1.35 -4.91
C VAL A 58 17.38 -0.15 -4.95
N ILE A 59 16.53 -0.93 -5.63
CA ILE A 59 16.59 -2.40 -5.64
C ILE A 59 17.36 -2.93 -6.87
N ALA A 60 17.25 -2.25 -8.02
CA ALA A 60 17.86 -2.67 -9.28
C ALA A 60 18.30 -1.47 -10.13
N ASP A 61 19.51 -1.54 -10.71
CA ASP A 61 19.99 -0.54 -11.66
C ASP A 61 19.34 -0.76 -13.03
N ILE A 62 18.38 0.09 -13.37
CA ILE A 62 17.58 0.03 -14.61
C ILE A 62 18.49 0.11 -15.85
N ASN A 63 19.66 0.76 -15.75
CA ASN A 63 20.59 0.90 -16.88
C ASN A 63 21.22 -0.43 -17.29
N SER A 64 21.38 -1.35 -16.34
CA SER A 64 21.95 -2.69 -16.58
C SER A 64 20.99 -3.62 -17.33
N PHE A 65 19.68 -3.31 -17.36
CA PHE A 65 18.64 -4.10 -18.04
C PHE A 65 18.17 -3.47 -19.36
N THR A 66 18.89 -2.48 -19.89
CA THR A 66 18.53 -1.78 -21.14
C THR A 66 18.64 -2.65 -22.39
N CYS A 67 19.48 -3.70 -22.38
CA CYS A 67 19.55 -4.66 -23.48
C CYS A 67 18.34 -5.60 -23.55
N ASP A 68 17.77 -5.99 -22.40
CA ASP A 68 16.70 -6.99 -22.31
C ASP A 68 15.56 -6.49 -21.40
N PRO A 69 14.72 -5.55 -21.87
CA PRO A 69 13.65 -4.93 -21.07
C PRO A 69 12.57 -5.92 -20.65
N GLU A 70 12.42 -7.04 -21.36
CA GLU A 70 11.48 -8.11 -21.03
C GLU A 70 11.84 -8.82 -19.71
N VAL A 71 13.13 -9.01 -19.42
CA VAL A 71 13.61 -9.63 -18.18
C VAL A 71 13.25 -8.76 -16.97
N TYR A 72 13.37 -7.44 -17.12
CA TYR A 72 12.98 -6.48 -16.09
C TYR A 72 11.46 -6.51 -15.82
N ALA A 73 10.63 -6.63 -16.86
CA ALA A 73 9.19 -6.74 -16.71
C ALA A 73 8.78 -8.02 -15.96
N TYR A 74 9.38 -9.17 -16.29
CA TYR A 74 9.15 -10.41 -15.55
C TYR A 74 9.60 -10.32 -14.08
N ALA A 75 10.75 -9.68 -13.82
CA ALA A 75 11.24 -9.48 -12.45
C ALA A 75 10.27 -8.63 -11.61
N MET A 76 9.69 -7.57 -12.18
CA MET A 76 8.70 -6.74 -11.50
C MET A 76 7.41 -7.51 -11.18
N VAL A 77 6.93 -8.34 -12.09
CA VAL A 77 5.75 -9.20 -11.84
C VAL A 77 6.05 -10.25 -10.76
N CYS A 78 7.23 -10.86 -10.77
CA CYS A 78 7.68 -11.77 -9.72
C CYS A 78 7.78 -11.08 -8.36
N ALA A 79 8.33 -9.86 -8.29
CA ALA A 79 8.43 -9.09 -7.06
C ALA A 79 7.04 -8.76 -6.47
N LEU A 80 6.08 -8.37 -7.31
CA LEU A 80 4.69 -8.16 -6.89
C LEU A 80 4.03 -9.46 -6.40
N GLY A 81 4.27 -10.59 -7.09
CA GLY A 81 3.76 -11.89 -6.70
C GLY A 81 4.29 -12.33 -5.33
N VAL A 82 5.60 -12.23 -5.10
CA VAL A 82 6.24 -12.56 -3.82
C VAL A 82 5.73 -11.64 -2.70
N GLY A 83 5.65 -10.33 -2.95
CA GLY A 83 5.11 -9.38 -1.97
C GLY A 83 3.65 -9.67 -1.63
N THR A 84 2.84 -10.04 -2.62
CA THR A 84 1.43 -10.41 -2.43
C THR A 84 1.32 -11.67 -1.59
N ILE A 85 2.07 -12.72 -1.92
CA ILE A 85 2.06 -13.99 -1.17
C ILE A 85 2.50 -13.76 0.28
N TRP A 86 3.55 -12.96 0.47
CA TRP A 86 4.09 -12.63 1.80
C TRP A 86 3.12 -11.85 2.68
N LEU A 87 2.29 -10.97 2.09
CA LEU A 87 1.26 -10.23 2.83
C LEU A 87 -0.05 -11.02 2.98
N LEU A 88 -0.40 -11.84 2.00
CA LEU A 88 -1.67 -12.59 1.97
C LEU A 88 -1.67 -13.75 2.97
N ILE A 89 -0.58 -14.52 3.05
CA ILE A 89 -0.48 -15.68 3.95
C ILE A 89 -0.72 -15.28 5.43
N PRO A 90 -0.04 -14.26 5.97
CA PRO A 90 -0.24 -13.83 7.36
C PRO A 90 -1.61 -13.21 7.60
N SER A 91 -2.15 -12.42 6.65
CA SER A 91 -3.51 -11.89 6.72
C SER A 91 -4.55 -13.00 6.85
N TYR A 92 -4.37 -14.12 6.16
CA TYR A 92 -5.24 -15.30 6.30
C TYR A 92 -5.05 -16.04 7.63
N LEU A 93 -3.84 -16.10 8.15
CA LEU A 93 -3.52 -16.78 9.41
C LEU A 93 -3.77 -15.91 10.66
N GLY A 94 -4.21 -14.64 10.48
CA GLY A 94 -4.33 -13.67 11.57
C GLY A 94 -2.97 -13.26 12.17
N LEU A 95 -1.87 -13.72 11.57
CA LEU A 95 -0.51 -13.35 11.94
C LEU A 95 -0.23 -11.98 11.32
N ASN A 96 0.15 -11.02 12.14
CA ASN A 96 0.50 -9.70 11.61
C ASN A 96 1.94 -9.78 11.14
N VAL A 97 2.16 -9.70 9.84
CA VAL A 97 3.50 -9.39 9.33
C VAL A 97 3.78 -7.93 9.58
N LEU A 98 4.91 -7.69 10.23
CA LEU A 98 5.45 -6.36 10.46
C LEU A 98 5.96 -5.85 9.09
N SER A 99 5.31 -4.84 8.53
CA SER A 99 5.89 -3.95 7.51
C SER A 99 6.42 -2.70 8.20
#